data_AF-A0A0J7LCJ6-F1
#
_entry.id   AF-A0A0J7LCJ6-F1
#
_cell.length_a   1.000
_cell.length_b   1.000
_cell.length_c   1.000
_cell.angle_alpha   90.00
_cell.angle_beta   90.00
_cell.angle_gamma   90.00
#
_symmetry.space_group_name_H-M   'P 1'
#
loop_
_entity.id
_entity.type
_entity.pdbx_description
1 polymer ?
#
loop_
_entity_poly.entity_id
_entity_poly.type
_entity_poly.pdbx_seq_one_letter_code
_entity_poly.pdbx_strand_id
1 'polypeptide(L)'
;MKNLLLLFSIAFLLTACEKGKTASEKESAKTDSATWKPVDSATAMKAWIEYATPGDYQKRLTRYDGNWIGTSTMWMEAGGKPVTSQSECTNKMIFGGRYQQSTYKGDFMGMPFEGMSLMGYDNAKKKFVSTWIDNMGTGIMHAEGEWNAVKKSIEFKGTMTDPARPGEECSFREIYTFTDDNNHIMEMYGQDSKTGKEYKTMEIKFTRKK
;
A
#
# COMPACT_ATOMS: atom_id res chain seq x y z
N MET A 1 27.80 80.96 -18.19
CA MET A 1 26.60 81.27 -17.39
C MET A 1 26.75 80.45 -16.10
N LYS A 2 27.42 80.96 -15.06
CA LYS A 2 26.92 81.80 -13.96
C LYS A 2 25.79 81.13 -13.13
N ASN A 3 26.03 81.09 -11.81
CA ASN A 3 25.11 80.80 -10.68
C ASN A 3 24.81 79.31 -10.36
N LEU A 4 24.57 78.90 -9.10
CA LEU A 4 24.95 79.44 -7.76
C LEU A 4 24.67 78.37 -6.66
N LEU A 5 25.45 78.42 -5.58
CA LEU A 5 25.36 77.69 -4.28
C LEU A 5 24.00 77.20 -3.74
N LEU A 6 24.03 76.03 -3.06
CA LEU A 6 23.44 75.70 -1.71
C LEU A 6 23.69 74.19 -1.43
N LEU A 7 24.67 73.73 -0.64
CA LEU A 7 24.88 73.73 0.83
C LEU A 7 23.83 72.99 1.69
N PHE A 8 24.22 71.83 2.25
CA PHE A 8 24.00 71.24 3.60
C PHE A 8 24.29 69.71 3.48
N SER A 9 25.44 69.15 3.87
CA SER A 9 26.08 69.00 5.21
C SER A 9 25.48 67.88 6.08
N ILE A 10 26.37 67.16 6.79
CA ILE A 10 26.16 66.05 7.78
C ILE A 10 26.04 64.64 7.16
N ALA A 11 26.74 63.59 7.59
CA ALA A 11 28.04 63.44 8.28
C ALA A 11 28.54 61.96 8.20
N PHE A 12 29.86 61.76 8.15
CA PHE A 12 30.66 60.69 8.80
C PHE A 12 29.96 59.34 9.19
N LEU A 13 30.46 58.16 8.79
CA LEU A 13 31.75 57.58 9.23
C LEU A 13 32.34 56.51 8.28
N LEU A 14 33.65 56.29 8.42
CA LEU A 14 34.48 55.29 7.72
C LEU A 14 34.12 53.85 8.15
N THR A 15 34.05 52.87 7.24
CA THR A 15 35.05 51.79 6.97
C THR A 15 34.40 50.68 6.10
N ALA A 16 35.07 49.78 5.37
CA ALA A 16 36.44 49.68 4.84
C ALA A 16 36.49 48.62 3.69
N CYS A 17 37.70 48.21 3.24
CA CYS A 17 37.96 47.07 2.35
C CYS A 17 37.73 45.70 3.06
N GLU A 18 37.66 44.51 2.43
CA GLU A 18 38.15 44.11 1.11
C GLU A 18 37.48 42.82 0.53
N LYS A 19 37.54 42.67 -0.81
CA LYS A 19 37.43 41.47 -1.70
C LYS A 19 37.13 40.08 -1.10
N GLY A 20 36.27 39.29 -1.78
CA GLY A 20 36.53 37.82 -1.90
C GLY A 20 35.40 36.85 -2.28
N LYS A 21 35.05 36.75 -3.58
CA LYS A 21 34.50 35.55 -4.28
C LYS A 21 33.43 34.64 -3.61
N THR A 22 32.21 34.76 -4.15
CA THR A 22 31.35 33.65 -4.66
C THR A 22 31.40 32.26 -4.00
N ALA A 23 30.28 31.88 -3.37
CA ALA A 23 29.78 30.51 -3.37
C ALA A 23 28.29 30.52 -3.77
N SER A 24 27.90 29.63 -4.69
CA SER A 24 26.53 29.53 -5.22
C SER A 24 25.52 29.24 -4.11
N GLU A 25 24.34 29.86 -4.20
CA GLU A 25 23.15 29.33 -3.53
C GLU A 25 22.97 27.86 -3.95
N LYS A 26 22.84 26.99 -2.95
CA LYS A 26 22.11 25.74 -3.09
C LYS A 26 20.79 25.96 -2.37
N GLU A 27 19.78 26.28 -3.16
CA GLU A 27 18.39 26.31 -2.74
C GLU A 27 18.00 24.88 -2.33
N SER A 28 18.14 24.57 -1.04
CA SER A 28 17.63 23.32 -0.49
C SER A 28 16.12 23.45 -0.38
N ALA A 29 15.43 22.79 -1.31
CA ALA A 29 13.98 22.65 -1.27
C ALA A 29 13.57 22.15 0.12
N LYS A 30 12.93 23.03 0.90
CA LYS A 30 12.30 22.64 2.16
C LYS A 30 11.10 21.78 1.79
N THR A 31 11.22 20.48 2.03
CA THR A 31 10.06 19.60 2.14
C THR A 31 9.06 20.22 3.11
N ASP A 32 7.84 20.48 2.64
CA ASP A 32 6.75 20.99 3.48
C ASP A 32 6.42 19.97 4.58
N SER A 33 7.07 20.13 5.73
CA SER A 33 6.65 19.44 6.95
C SER A 33 5.31 20.04 7.36
N ALA A 34 4.23 19.30 7.07
CA ALA A 34 2.88 19.66 7.46
C ALA A 34 2.88 20.03 8.96
N THR A 35 2.63 21.30 9.25
CA THR A 35 2.71 21.82 10.62
C THR A 35 1.69 21.09 11.49
N TRP A 36 2.18 20.39 12.52
CA TRP A 36 1.31 19.66 13.45
C TRP A 36 0.36 20.63 14.14
N LYS A 37 -0.94 20.46 13.92
CA LYS A 37 -1.99 21.27 14.54
C LYS A 37 -2.55 20.51 15.73
N PRO A 38 -2.55 21.09 16.94
CA PRO A 38 -3.20 20.47 18.09
C PRO A 38 -4.71 20.38 17.84
N VAL A 39 -5.28 19.23 18.20
CA VAL A 39 -6.73 19.01 18.32
C VAL A 39 -7.09 18.97 19.80
N ASP A 40 -8.29 19.43 20.16
CA ASP A 40 -8.76 19.32 21.54
C ASP A 40 -8.98 17.84 21.93
N SER A 41 -8.91 17.56 23.24
CA SER A 41 -8.96 16.19 23.76
C SER A 41 -10.28 15.47 23.49
N ALA A 42 -11.41 16.20 23.41
CA ALA A 42 -12.72 15.60 23.14
C ALA A 42 -12.85 15.22 21.66
N THR A 43 -12.43 16.11 20.74
CA THR A 43 -12.35 15.81 19.30
C THR A 43 -11.39 14.65 19.03
N ALA A 44 -10.21 14.65 19.66
CA ALA A 44 -9.25 13.56 19.53
C ALA A 44 -9.82 12.23 20.02
N MET A 45 -10.43 12.19 21.22
CA MET A 45 -11.04 10.99 21.76
C MET A 45 -12.17 10.46 20.86
N LYS A 46 -13.05 11.35 20.37
CA LYS A 46 -14.12 10.97 19.45
C LYS A 46 -13.57 10.36 18.15
N ALA A 47 -12.58 11.00 17.54
CA ALA A 47 -11.94 10.48 16.32
C ALA A 47 -11.28 9.11 16.55
N TRP A 48 -10.64 8.89 17.70
CA TRP A 48 -10.07 7.58 18.06
C TRP A 48 -11.15 6.50 18.27
N ILE A 49 -12.29 6.84 18.88
CA ILE A 49 -13.42 5.90 19.05
C ILE A 49 -14.02 5.53 17.69
N GLU A 50 -14.23 6.50 16.79
CA GLU A 50 -14.76 6.26 15.45
C GLU A 50 -13.78 5.46 14.58
N TYR A 51 -12.48 5.75 14.66
CA TYR A 51 -11.43 4.97 14.00
C TYR A 51 -11.39 3.53 14.51
N ALA A 52 -11.45 3.33 15.82
CA ALA A 52 -11.27 2.00 16.43
C ALA A 52 -12.53 1.12 16.39
N THR A 53 -13.72 1.63 16.09
CA THR A 53 -14.98 0.87 16.10
C THR A 53 -15.20 0.08 14.79
N PRO A 54 -15.33 -1.27 14.82
CA PRO A 54 -15.66 -2.04 13.61
C PRO A 54 -17.00 -1.64 12.99
N GLY A 55 -16.98 -1.29 11.70
CA GLY A 55 -18.14 -0.95 10.88
C GLY A 55 -18.54 -2.07 9.91
N ASP A 56 -19.31 -1.72 8.88
CA ASP A 56 -19.91 -2.70 7.98
C ASP A 56 -18.90 -3.38 7.05
N TYR A 57 -17.76 -2.76 6.76
CA TYR A 57 -16.69 -3.38 5.99
C TYR A 57 -15.95 -4.46 6.78
N GLN A 58 -15.75 -4.26 8.09
CA GLN A 58 -15.19 -5.30 8.96
C GLN A 58 -16.19 -6.45 9.16
N LYS A 59 -17.50 -6.16 9.33
CA LYS A 59 -18.56 -7.19 9.33
C LYS A 59 -18.63 -7.97 8.01
N ARG A 60 -18.35 -7.32 6.87
CA ARG A 60 -18.29 -7.96 5.55
C ARG A 60 -17.16 -8.98 5.48
N LEU A 61 -15.98 -8.68 6.03
CA LEU A 61 -14.86 -9.64 6.11
C LEU A 61 -15.24 -10.88 6.92
N THR A 62 -15.97 -10.70 8.04
CA THR A 62 -16.41 -11.82 8.91
C THR A 62 -17.23 -12.88 8.18
N ARG A 63 -17.92 -12.54 7.07
CA ARG A 63 -18.65 -13.51 6.25
C ARG A 63 -17.73 -14.54 5.60
N TYR A 64 -16.44 -14.23 5.43
CA TYR A 64 -15.44 -15.09 4.81
C TYR A 64 -14.56 -15.82 5.83
N ASP A 65 -14.80 -15.69 7.13
CA ASP A 65 -14.17 -16.52 8.16
C ASP A 65 -14.50 -18.00 7.95
N GLY A 66 -13.57 -18.88 8.33
CA GLY A 66 -13.66 -20.33 8.19
C GLY A 66 -12.58 -20.91 7.27
N ASN A 67 -12.76 -22.18 6.92
CA ASN A 67 -11.79 -22.96 6.16
C ASN A 67 -12.18 -22.99 4.67
N TRP A 68 -11.19 -22.91 3.80
CA TRP A 68 -11.32 -22.80 2.35
C TRP A 68 -10.29 -23.69 1.65
N ILE A 69 -10.64 -24.17 0.47
CA ILE A 69 -9.70 -24.77 -0.48
C ILE A 69 -9.49 -23.75 -1.61
N GLY A 70 -8.24 -23.33 -1.82
CA GLY A 70 -7.83 -22.48 -2.94
C GLY A 70 -7.25 -23.33 -4.06
N THR A 71 -7.87 -23.30 -5.24
CA THR A 71 -7.28 -23.84 -6.48
C THR A 71 -6.58 -22.71 -7.21
N SER A 72 -5.24 -22.73 -7.20
CA SER A 72 -4.38 -21.72 -7.78
C SER A 72 -4.03 -22.06 -9.22
N THR A 73 -4.02 -21.06 -10.09
CA THR A 73 -3.52 -21.10 -11.47
C THR A 73 -2.56 -19.93 -11.65
N MET A 74 -1.36 -20.19 -12.17
CA MET A 74 -0.26 -19.23 -12.18
C MET A 74 0.41 -19.18 -13.56
N TRP A 75 0.80 -17.98 -14.00
CA TRP A 75 1.46 -17.73 -15.28
C TRP A 75 2.78 -17.01 -15.03
N MET A 76 3.88 -17.62 -15.46
CA MET A 76 5.25 -17.07 -15.29
C MET A 76 5.63 -16.04 -16.36
N GLU A 77 4.89 -15.99 -17.47
CA GLU A 77 5.06 -15.04 -18.57
C GLU A 77 3.73 -14.84 -19.30
N ALA A 78 3.56 -13.70 -19.97
CA ALA A 78 2.31 -13.37 -20.65
C ALA A 78 2.01 -14.37 -21.79
N GLY A 79 0.91 -15.12 -21.65
CA GLY A 79 0.51 -16.16 -22.62
C GLY A 79 1.23 -17.51 -22.46
N GLY A 80 2.07 -17.68 -21.44
CA GLY A 80 2.71 -18.95 -21.12
C GLY A 80 1.71 -20.03 -20.68
N LYS A 81 2.18 -21.29 -20.62
CA LYS A 81 1.37 -22.40 -20.06
C LYS A 81 1.19 -22.20 -18.54
N PRO A 82 -0.03 -22.30 -18.00
CA PRO A 82 -0.23 -22.16 -16.57
C PRO A 82 0.30 -23.36 -15.78
N VAL A 83 0.72 -23.10 -14.55
CA VAL A 83 0.95 -24.11 -13.50
C VAL A 83 -0.21 -24.03 -12.52
N THR A 84 -0.73 -25.19 -12.09
CA THR A 84 -1.85 -25.28 -11.14
C THR A 84 -1.43 -25.99 -9.86
N SER A 85 -1.87 -25.49 -8.71
CA SER A 85 -1.72 -26.16 -7.41
C SER A 85 -2.95 -25.98 -6.53
N GLN A 86 -2.99 -26.66 -5.39
CA GLN A 86 -4.02 -26.48 -4.37
C GLN A 86 -3.39 -26.03 -3.05
N SER A 87 -4.17 -25.26 -2.30
CA SER A 87 -3.86 -24.81 -0.95
C SER A 87 -5.09 -24.91 -0.05
N GLU A 88 -4.86 -25.11 1.25
CA GLU A 88 -5.84 -24.83 2.28
C GLU A 88 -5.64 -23.41 2.78
N CYS A 89 -6.73 -22.67 2.99
CA CYS A 89 -6.74 -21.35 3.57
C CYS A 89 -7.68 -21.34 4.79
N THR A 90 -7.24 -20.71 5.90
CA THR A 90 -8.07 -20.48 7.08
C THR A 90 -8.17 -18.98 7.33
N ASN A 91 -9.40 -18.45 7.26
CA ASN A 91 -9.72 -17.06 7.54
C ASN A 91 -10.30 -16.91 8.95
N LYS A 92 -9.84 -15.89 9.69
CA LYS A 92 -10.32 -15.61 11.06
C LYS A 92 -10.24 -14.12 11.39
N MET A 93 -11.34 -13.54 11.87
CA MET A 93 -11.33 -12.21 12.48
C MET A 93 -10.55 -12.22 13.80
N ILE A 94 -9.64 -11.26 13.95
CA ILE A 94 -8.79 -11.05 15.13
C ILE A 94 -8.93 -9.62 15.68
N PHE A 95 -8.29 -9.34 16.83
CA PHE A 95 -8.32 -8.05 17.53
C PHE A 95 -9.74 -7.46 17.73
N GLY A 96 -10.70 -8.33 18.10
CA GLY A 96 -12.09 -7.93 18.33
C GLY A 96 -12.83 -7.52 17.05
N GLY A 97 -12.56 -8.19 15.93
CA GLY A 97 -13.26 -7.95 14.66
C GLY A 97 -12.70 -6.80 13.84
N ARG A 98 -11.41 -6.45 13.97
CA ARG A 98 -10.78 -5.32 13.26
C ARG A 98 -10.06 -5.74 11.98
N TYR A 99 -9.42 -6.91 12.02
CA TYR A 99 -8.63 -7.46 10.92
C TYR A 99 -9.03 -8.92 10.73
N GLN A 100 -9.07 -9.36 9.48
CA GLN A 100 -9.10 -10.77 9.12
C GLN A 100 -7.66 -11.24 8.90
N GLN A 101 -7.27 -12.29 9.60
CA GLN A 101 -6.05 -13.04 9.33
C GLN A 101 -6.40 -14.22 8.43
N SER A 102 -5.64 -14.39 7.36
CA SER A 102 -5.73 -15.57 6.49
C SER A 102 -4.41 -16.34 6.55
N THR A 103 -4.44 -17.63 6.82
CA THR A 103 -3.25 -18.50 6.81
C THR A 103 -3.38 -19.57 5.73
N TYR A 104 -2.33 -19.74 4.93
CA TYR A 104 -2.31 -20.59 3.75
C TYR A 104 -1.25 -21.69 3.91
N LYS A 105 -1.60 -22.91 3.48
CA LYS A 105 -0.67 -24.03 3.33
C LYS A 105 -0.95 -24.77 2.03
N GLY A 106 0.07 -25.14 1.26
CA GLY A 106 -0.14 -25.85 0.00
C GLY A 106 1.16 -26.24 -0.69
N ASP A 107 1.07 -26.39 -2.01
CA ASP A 107 2.22 -26.61 -2.89
C ASP A 107 2.43 -25.42 -3.84
N PHE A 108 3.68 -25.05 -4.06
CA PHE A 108 4.10 -24.11 -5.09
C PHE A 108 5.25 -24.71 -5.90
N MET A 109 4.98 -25.10 -7.15
CA MET A 109 5.93 -25.73 -8.07
C MET A 109 6.64 -26.98 -7.50
N GLY A 110 5.94 -27.81 -6.72
CA GLY A 110 6.49 -29.01 -6.09
C GLY A 110 7.22 -28.77 -4.77
N MET A 111 7.15 -27.55 -4.21
CA MET A 111 7.72 -27.19 -2.92
C MET A 111 6.62 -26.84 -1.91
N PRO A 112 6.76 -27.21 -0.62
CA PRO A 112 5.83 -26.80 0.43
C PRO A 112 5.72 -25.27 0.54
N PHE A 113 4.49 -24.76 0.48
CA PHE A 113 4.18 -23.34 0.57
C PHE A 113 3.46 -23.02 1.86
N GLU A 114 3.90 -21.96 2.55
CA GLU A 114 3.22 -21.36 3.69
C GLU A 114 3.12 -19.84 3.49
N GLY A 115 1.92 -19.29 3.72
CA GLY A 115 1.65 -17.87 3.54
C GLY A 115 0.68 -17.30 4.58
N MET A 116 0.73 -16.00 4.80
CA MET A 116 -0.18 -15.31 5.71
C MET A 116 -0.52 -13.91 5.18
N SER A 117 -1.81 -13.57 5.25
CA SER A 117 -2.27 -12.19 5.06
C SER A 117 -2.90 -11.62 6.34
N LEU A 118 -2.85 -10.30 6.45
CA LEU A 118 -3.74 -9.51 7.30
C LEU A 118 -4.48 -8.53 6.41
N MET A 119 -5.81 -8.63 6.39
CA MET A 119 -6.70 -7.70 5.70
C MET A 119 -7.56 -6.93 6.70
N GLY A 120 -7.71 -5.64 6.51
CA GLY A 120 -8.57 -4.79 7.32
C GLY A 120 -9.25 -3.70 6.51
N TYR A 121 -10.15 -2.96 7.15
CA TYR A 121 -10.65 -1.70 6.63
C TYR A 121 -10.24 -0.57 7.59
N ASP A 122 -9.49 0.38 7.06
CA ASP A 122 -9.03 1.56 7.79
C ASP A 122 -10.16 2.60 7.80
N ASN A 123 -10.75 2.79 8.98
CA ASN A 123 -11.88 3.69 9.17
C ASN A 123 -11.52 5.17 9.00
N ALA A 124 -10.24 5.56 9.05
CA ALA A 124 -9.79 6.94 8.81
C ALA A 124 -9.48 7.16 7.33
N LYS A 125 -8.70 6.26 6.70
CA LYS A 125 -8.38 6.31 5.26
C LYS A 125 -9.58 5.99 4.36
N LYS A 126 -10.61 5.33 4.89
CA LYS A 126 -11.78 4.79 4.16
C LYS A 126 -11.44 3.76 3.08
N LYS A 127 -10.34 3.03 3.26
CA LYS A 127 -9.86 1.99 2.33
C LYS A 127 -9.69 0.64 3.03
N PHE A 128 -9.75 -0.42 2.22
CA PHE A 128 -9.17 -1.69 2.61
C PHE A 128 -7.65 -1.59 2.61
N VAL A 129 -7.02 -2.25 3.57
CA VAL A 129 -5.57 -2.40 3.70
C VAL A 129 -5.24 -3.89 3.76
N SER A 130 -4.18 -4.30 3.08
CA SER A 130 -3.68 -5.68 3.07
C SER A 130 -2.17 -5.69 3.28
N THR A 131 -1.69 -6.71 3.99
CA THR A 131 -0.26 -7.06 4.06
C THR A 131 -0.10 -8.56 3.88
N TRP A 132 0.96 -8.98 3.17
CA TRP A 132 1.26 -10.38 2.87
C TRP A 132 2.71 -10.74 3.22
N ILE A 133 2.90 -11.96 3.71
CA ILE A 133 4.19 -12.64 3.93
C ILE A 133 4.07 -14.12 3.54
N ASP A 134 5.15 -14.74 3.08
CA ASP A 134 5.23 -16.17 2.76
C ASP A 134 6.64 -16.74 2.95
N ASN A 135 6.82 -18.03 2.65
CA ASN A 135 8.10 -18.73 2.70
C ASN A 135 8.88 -18.71 1.36
N MET A 136 8.43 -17.95 0.36
CA MET A 136 9.08 -17.80 -0.96
C MET A 136 9.94 -16.53 -1.04
N GLY A 137 9.83 -15.62 -0.07
CA GLY A 137 10.67 -14.43 0.06
C GLY A 137 10.81 -13.92 1.49
N THR A 138 11.52 -12.81 1.67
CA THR A 138 11.69 -12.12 2.97
C THR A 138 11.12 -10.70 2.98
N GLY A 139 10.58 -10.24 1.85
CA GLY A 139 9.87 -8.97 1.75
C GLY A 139 8.45 -9.05 2.30
N ILE A 140 7.95 -7.93 2.81
CA ILE A 140 6.54 -7.78 3.20
C ILE A 140 5.85 -7.00 2.10
N MET A 141 4.78 -7.54 1.52
CA MET A 141 3.96 -6.80 0.55
C MET A 141 2.94 -5.94 1.30
N HIS A 142 2.64 -4.76 0.77
CA HIS A 142 1.53 -3.93 1.27
C HIS A 142 0.68 -3.43 0.10
N ALA A 143 -0.64 -3.39 0.31
CA ALA A 143 -1.58 -2.83 -0.66
C ALA A 143 -2.75 -2.11 0.00
N GLU A 144 -3.27 -1.09 -0.69
CA GLU A 144 -4.54 -0.43 -0.36
C GLU A 144 -5.55 -0.65 -1.47
N GLY A 145 -6.84 -0.74 -1.12
CA GLY A 145 -7.90 -1.00 -2.08
C GLY A 145 -9.25 -0.39 -1.71
N GLU A 146 -10.12 -0.26 -2.69
CA GLU A 146 -11.47 0.32 -2.53
C GLU A 146 -12.57 -0.70 -2.87
N TRP A 147 -13.71 -0.59 -2.19
CA TRP A 147 -14.86 -1.46 -2.41
C TRP A 147 -15.66 -1.05 -3.63
N ASN A 148 -15.74 -1.93 -4.63
CA ASN A 148 -16.65 -1.77 -5.75
C ASN A 148 -17.96 -2.52 -5.47
N ALA A 149 -19.00 -1.78 -5.10
CA ALA A 149 -20.31 -2.34 -4.78
C ALA A 149 -21.01 -3.02 -5.98
N VAL A 150 -20.78 -2.55 -7.20
CA VAL A 150 -21.39 -3.11 -8.43
C VAL A 150 -20.76 -4.46 -8.77
N LYS A 151 -19.44 -4.55 -8.71
CA LYS A 151 -18.67 -5.79 -8.98
C LYS A 151 -18.60 -6.74 -7.79
N LYS A 152 -19.02 -6.30 -6.59
CA LYS A 152 -18.78 -6.97 -5.30
C LYS A 152 -17.31 -7.36 -5.11
N SER A 153 -16.41 -6.42 -5.42
CA SER A 153 -14.96 -6.67 -5.42
C SER A 153 -14.17 -5.63 -4.64
N ILE A 154 -12.96 -5.97 -4.23
CA ILE A 154 -11.93 -5.02 -3.79
C ILE A 154 -10.79 -5.08 -4.80
N GLU A 155 -10.44 -3.93 -5.38
CA GLU A 155 -9.22 -3.80 -6.20
C GLU A 155 -8.13 -3.18 -5.32
N PHE A 156 -7.12 -3.98 -5.00
CA PHE A 156 -5.92 -3.57 -4.26
C PHE A 156 -4.81 -3.17 -5.21
N LYS A 157 -4.08 -2.11 -4.88
CA LYS A 157 -2.84 -1.70 -5.53
C LYS A 157 -1.76 -1.60 -4.47
N GLY A 158 -0.60 -2.17 -4.76
CA GLY A 158 0.48 -2.30 -3.80
C GLY A 158 1.85 -2.39 -4.46
N THR A 159 2.86 -2.45 -3.62
CA THR A 159 4.25 -2.65 -4.03
C THR A 159 4.91 -3.77 -3.21
N MET A 160 5.92 -4.38 -3.82
CA MET A 160 6.79 -5.38 -3.21
C MET A 160 8.23 -5.10 -3.62
N THR A 161 9.21 -5.54 -2.84
CA THR A 161 10.63 -5.49 -3.23
C THR A 161 10.87 -6.28 -4.51
N ASP A 162 11.63 -5.74 -5.47
CA ASP A 162 12.10 -6.50 -6.63
C ASP A 162 13.39 -7.28 -6.27
N PRO A 163 13.35 -8.62 -6.15
CA PRO A 163 14.55 -9.41 -5.83
C PRO A 163 15.58 -9.43 -6.97
N ALA A 164 15.19 -9.09 -8.20
CA ALA A 164 16.10 -8.96 -9.34
C ALA A 164 16.72 -7.56 -9.47
N ARG A 165 16.20 -6.56 -8.74
CA ARG A 165 16.69 -5.17 -8.75
C ARG A 165 16.80 -4.62 -7.33
N PRO A 166 17.92 -4.91 -6.62
CA PRO A 166 18.09 -4.50 -5.23
C PRO A 166 17.92 -2.99 -5.02
N GLY A 167 16.97 -2.62 -4.17
CA GLY A 167 16.60 -1.23 -3.87
C GLY A 167 15.40 -0.69 -4.63
N GLU A 168 14.88 -1.43 -5.62
CA GLU A 168 13.67 -1.07 -6.38
C GLU A 168 12.42 -1.83 -5.89
N GLU A 169 11.25 -1.31 -6.23
CA GLU A 169 9.96 -1.94 -5.97
C GLU A 169 9.23 -2.32 -7.27
N CYS A 170 8.58 -3.49 -7.27
CA CYS A 170 7.60 -3.88 -8.28
C CYS A 170 6.18 -3.50 -7.80
N SER A 171 5.45 -2.78 -8.65
CA SER A 171 4.01 -2.58 -8.47
C SER A 171 3.23 -3.83 -8.84
N PHE A 172 2.19 -4.14 -8.05
CA PHE A 172 1.24 -5.20 -8.35
C PHE A 172 -0.21 -4.73 -8.10
N ARG A 173 -1.17 -5.49 -8.63
CA ARG A 173 -2.60 -5.25 -8.45
C ARG A 173 -3.31 -6.57 -8.18
N GLU A 174 -4.13 -6.60 -7.14
CA GLU A 174 -4.98 -7.74 -6.79
C GLU A 174 -6.45 -7.37 -6.92
N ILE A 175 -7.29 -8.31 -7.39
CA ILE A 175 -8.75 -8.18 -7.35
C ILE A 175 -9.30 -9.35 -6.54
N TYR A 176 -9.93 -9.05 -5.40
CA TYR A 176 -10.78 -10.01 -4.70
C TYR A 176 -12.21 -9.82 -5.16
N THR A 177 -12.79 -10.81 -5.83
CA THR A 177 -14.20 -10.82 -6.26
C THR A 177 -15.00 -11.81 -5.41
N PHE A 178 -15.98 -11.29 -4.67
CA PHE A 178 -16.79 -12.07 -3.74
C PHE A 178 -18.09 -12.51 -4.44
N THR A 179 -18.09 -13.72 -5.01
CA THR A 179 -19.20 -14.22 -5.82
C THR A 179 -20.40 -14.61 -4.95
N ASP A 180 -20.16 -15.37 -3.88
CA ASP A 180 -21.16 -15.81 -2.91
C ASP A 180 -20.53 -16.15 -1.54
N ASP A 181 -21.30 -16.74 -0.63
CA ASP A 181 -20.88 -17.03 0.75
C ASP A 181 -19.95 -18.24 0.85
N ASN A 182 -19.87 -19.07 -0.20
CA ASN A 182 -19.08 -20.29 -0.27
C ASN A 182 -18.04 -20.26 -1.38
N ASN A 183 -18.01 -19.22 -2.23
CA ASN A 183 -17.01 -19.03 -3.27
C ASN A 183 -16.52 -17.58 -3.36
N HIS A 184 -15.23 -17.41 -3.59
CA HIS A 184 -14.65 -16.13 -3.99
C HIS A 184 -13.41 -16.37 -4.87
N ILE A 185 -12.97 -15.34 -5.58
CA ILE A 185 -11.83 -15.39 -6.50
C ILE A 185 -10.85 -14.29 -6.11
N MET A 186 -9.55 -14.62 -6.10
CA MET A 186 -8.47 -13.62 -6.10
C MET A 186 -7.76 -13.69 -7.46
N GLU A 187 -7.55 -12.54 -8.10
CA GLU A 187 -6.76 -12.40 -9.32
C GLU A 187 -5.59 -11.46 -9.06
N MET A 188 -4.36 -11.88 -9.35
CA MET A 188 -3.16 -11.04 -9.24
C MET A 188 -2.65 -10.66 -10.63
N TYR A 189 -2.20 -9.41 -10.74
CA TYR A 189 -1.63 -8.82 -11.92
C TYR A 189 -0.28 -8.18 -11.59
N GLY A 190 0.71 -8.40 -12.47
CA GLY A 190 2.07 -7.91 -12.32
C GLY A 190 2.70 -7.62 -13.68
N GLN A 191 3.89 -7.02 -13.66
CA GLN A 191 4.63 -6.70 -14.89
C GLN A 191 5.34 -7.94 -15.45
N ASP A 192 5.22 -8.15 -16.75
CA ASP A 192 5.99 -9.13 -17.49
C ASP A 192 7.47 -8.71 -17.53
N SER A 193 8.37 -9.57 -17.08
CA SER A 193 9.79 -9.24 -16.89
C SER A 193 10.55 -8.97 -18.20
N LYS A 194 9.99 -9.38 -19.35
CA LYS A 194 10.58 -9.18 -20.68
C LYS A 194 10.06 -7.91 -21.36
N THR A 195 8.80 -7.55 -21.11
CA THR A 195 8.09 -6.48 -21.86
C THR A 195 7.62 -5.31 -21.01
N GLY A 196 7.64 -5.42 -19.68
CA GLY A 196 7.14 -4.43 -18.71
C GLY A 196 5.62 -4.27 -18.68
N LYS A 197 4.87 -5.00 -19.52
CA LYS A 197 3.40 -4.89 -19.60
C LYS A 197 2.72 -5.64 -18.47
N GLU A 198 1.64 -5.09 -17.94
CA GLU A 198 0.82 -5.79 -16.94
C GLU A 198 0.11 -7.01 -17.58
N TYR A 199 0.14 -8.14 -16.91
CA TYR A 199 -0.63 -9.35 -17.25
C TYR A 199 -1.12 -10.06 -15.97
N LYS A 200 -2.08 -10.97 -16.11
CA LYS A 200 -2.53 -11.83 -14.99
C LYS A 200 -1.43 -12.83 -14.66
N THR A 201 -0.85 -12.72 -13.47
CA THR A 201 0.18 -13.63 -12.94
C THR A 201 -0.43 -14.78 -12.15
N MET A 202 -1.57 -14.55 -11.49
CA MET A 202 -2.23 -15.56 -10.64
C MET A 202 -3.76 -15.44 -10.69
N GLU A 203 -4.44 -16.55 -10.54
CA GLU A 203 -5.86 -16.66 -10.20
C GLU A 203 -6.03 -17.77 -9.17
N ILE A 204 -6.65 -17.47 -8.03
CA ILE A 204 -7.04 -18.46 -7.02
C ILE A 204 -8.56 -18.48 -6.91
N LYS A 205 -9.16 -19.66 -7.13
CA LYS A 205 -10.58 -19.91 -6.87
C LYS A 205 -10.70 -20.57 -5.51
N PHE A 206 -11.34 -19.87 -4.58
CA PHE A 206 -11.59 -20.35 -3.24
C PHE A 206 -13.00 -20.92 -3.12
N THR A 207 -13.10 -22.13 -2.59
CA THR A 207 -14.38 -22.76 -2.23
C THR A 207 -14.34 -23.15 -0.76
N ARG A 208 -15.40 -22.82 -0.02
CA ARG A 208 -15.50 -23.09 1.43
C ARG A 208 -15.47 -24.59 1.69
N LYS A 209 -14.62 -25.02 2.61
CA LYS A 209 -14.54 -26.40 3.09
C LYS A 209 -15.79 -26.68 3.93
N LYS A 210 -16.55 -27.71 3.55
CA LYS A 210 -17.76 -28.17 4.24
C LYS A 210 -17.40 -29.05 5.44
#